data_AF-A0A2H5ZNT1-F1
#
_entry.id   AF-A0A2H5ZNT1-F1
#
_cell.length_a   1.000
_cell.length_b   1.000
_cell.length_c   1.000
_cell.angle_alpha   90.00
_cell.angle_beta   90.00
_cell.angle_gamma   90.00
#
_symmetry.space_group_name_H-M   'P 1'
#
loop_
_entity.id
_entity.type
_entity.pdbx_description
1 polymer ?
#
loop_
_entity_poly.entity_id
_entity_poly.type
_entity_poly.pdbx_seq_one_letter_code
_entity_poly.pdbx_strand_id
1 'polypeptide(L)'
;MRDPDLRLDELLQRGRRKAETLKLLNVKVPSSMLERIDRLATLLPATKSEIVVALLNEGLVTAEKQLQGWRPPPKPSIPKERRCIVKGCERERVAKGLCATHYQAQRRAVMAGKPSPIPENGAH
;
A
#
# COMPACT_ATOMS: atom_id res chain seq x y z
N MET A 1 -22.91 39.07 -14.71
CA MET A 1 -23.67 38.64 -15.90
C MET A 1 -23.87 37.13 -15.78
N ARG A 2 -25.10 36.62 -15.73
CA ARG A 2 -25.36 35.16 -15.64
C ARG A 2 -25.14 34.57 -17.04
N ASP A 3 -24.36 33.51 -17.11
CA ASP A 3 -24.06 32.79 -18.36
C ASP A 3 -25.39 32.26 -18.97
N PRO A 4 -25.75 32.67 -20.19
CA PRO A 4 -26.99 32.23 -20.84
C PRO A 4 -26.97 30.77 -21.27
N ASP A 5 -25.81 30.11 -21.29
CA ASP A 5 -25.65 28.70 -21.70
C ASP A 5 -25.56 27.73 -20.52
N LEU A 6 -25.80 28.21 -19.29
CA LEU A 6 -25.77 27.38 -18.07
C LEU A 6 -26.84 26.28 -18.14
N ARG A 7 -26.41 25.03 -18.34
CA ARG A 7 -27.31 23.88 -18.50
C ARG A 7 -27.79 23.33 -17.15
N LEU A 8 -29.00 22.79 -17.13
CA LEU A 8 -29.58 22.13 -15.94
C LEU A 8 -28.68 21.01 -15.41
N ASP A 9 -28.00 20.26 -16.28
CA ASP A 9 -27.05 19.21 -15.90
C ASP A 9 -25.84 19.75 -15.12
N GLU A 10 -25.36 20.95 -15.43
CA GLU A 10 -24.25 21.58 -14.70
C GLU A 10 -24.68 22.05 -13.31
N LEU A 11 -25.93 22.50 -13.16
CA LEU A 11 -26.54 22.85 -11.87
C LEU A 11 -26.77 21.60 -11.00
N LEU A 12 -27.21 20.49 -11.60
CA LEU A 12 -27.39 19.21 -10.92
C LEU A 12 -26.06 18.57 -10.50
N GLN A 13 -25.00 18.70 -11.31
CA GLN A 13 -23.65 18.24 -10.96
C GLN A 13 -23.00 19.08 -9.84
N ARG A 14 -23.29 20.38 -9.75
CA ARG A 14 -22.84 21.22 -8.62
C ARG A 14 -23.37 20.73 -7.28
N GLY A 15 -24.63 20.29 -7.22
CA GLY A 15 -25.26 19.71 -6.03
C GLY A 15 -24.88 18.25 -5.76
N ARG A 16 -24.37 17.55 -6.77
CA ARG A 16 -23.87 16.16 -6.70
C ARG A 16 -22.40 16.07 -7.08
N ARG A 17 -21.52 16.92 -6.53
CA ARG A 17 -20.16 16.42 -6.31
C ARG A 17 -20.33 15.32 -5.28
N LYS A 18 -20.46 14.07 -5.73
CA LYS A 18 -20.40 12.88 -4.89
C LYS A 18 -19.24 13.14 -3.95
N ALA A 19 -19.52 13.38 -2.67
CA ALA A 19 -18.48 13.68 -1.69
C ALA A 19 -17.46 12.56 -1.81
N GLU A 20 -16.29 12.87 -2.38
CA GLU A 20 -15.30 11.85 -2.63
C GLU A 20 -14.88 11.33 -1.26
N THR A 21 -14.99 10.02 -1.06
CA THR A 21 -14.74 9.43 0.24
C THR A 21 -13.26 9.58 0.56
N LEU A 22 -12.92 10.56 1.40
CA LEU A 22 -11.55 10.77 1.86
C LEU A 22 -11.15 9.64 2.82
N LYS A 23 -9.97 9.06 2.61
CA LYS A 23 -9.34 8.10 3.53
C LYS A 23 -8.05 8.69 4.06
N LEU A 24 -7.82 8.56 5.36
CA LEU A 24 -6.58 8.99 5.99
C LEU A 24 -5.43 8.08 5.57
N LEU A 25 -4.32 8.70 5.15
CA LEU A 25 -3.07 8.04 4.84
C LEU A 25 -1.98 8.64 5.74
N ASN A 26 -1.41 7.82 6.65
CA ASN A 26 -0.30 8.24 7.50
C ASN A 26 1.02 7.75 6.91
N VAL A 27 1.92 8.67 6.57
CA VAL A 27 3.22 8.38 5.96
C VAL A 27 4.30 9.20 6.64
N LYS A 28 5.45 8.58 6.90
CA LYS A 28 6.65 9.28 7.36
C LYS A 28 7.37 9.86 6.14
N VAL A 29 7.65 11.15 6.16
CA VAL A 29 8.39 11.85 5.11
C VAL A 29 9.59 12.60 5.71
N PRO A 30 10.67 12.82 4.94
CA PRO A 30 11.79 13.66 5.38
C PRO A 30 11.33 15.08 5.74
N SER A 31 11.94 15.69 6.75
CA SER A 31 11.62 17.07 7.17
C SER A 31 11.80 18.08 6.05
N SER A 32 12.87 17.92 5.27
CA SER A 32 13.16 18.77 4.10
C SER A 32 12.05 18.74 3.04
N MET A 33 11.28 17.65 2.94
CA MET A 33 10.12 17.59 2.05
C MET A 33 8.95 18.42 2.60
N LEU A 34 8.71 18.35 3.92
CA LEU A 34 7.67 19.16 4.57
C LEU A 34 7.96 20.65 4.45
N GLU A 35 9.21 21.06 4.69
CA GLU A 35 9.65 22.47 4.56
C GLU A 35 9.39 23.01 3.15
N ARG A 36 9.64 22.21 2.12
CA ARG A 36 9.37 22.58 0.72
C ARG A 36 7.87 22.75 0.46
N ILE A 37 7.03 21.87 0.99
CA ILE A 37 5.57 21.97 0.86
C ILE A 37 5.04 23.19 1.60
N ASP A 38 5.55 23.46 2.81
CA ASP A 38 5.17 24.63 3.60
C ASP A 38 5.54 25.92 2.87
N ARG A 39 6.69 25.97 2.20
CA ARG A 39 7.06 27.10 1.32
C ARG A 39 6.10 27.26 0.14
N LEU A 40 5.56 26.18 -0.44
CA LEU A 40 4.56 26.31 -1.51
C LEU A 40 3.24 26.87 -0.98
N ALA A 41 2.84 26.51 0.24
CA ALA A 41 1.64 27.03 0.87
C ALA A 41 1.71 28.53 1.19
N THR A 42 2.90 29.11 1.32
CA THR A 42 3.05 30.57 1.47
C THR A 42 3.03 31.31 0.13
N LEU A 43 3.32 30.63 -0.98
CA LEU A 43 3.42 31.22 -2.31
C LEU A 43 2.13 31.06 -3.13
N LEU A 44 1.30 30.07 -2.81
CA LEU A 44 0.10 29.73 -3.57
C LEU A 44 -1.16 29.94 -2.71
N PRO A 45 -2.28 30.40 -3.29
CA PRO A 45 -3.56 30.49 -2.59
C PRO A 45 -4.21 29.10 -2.47
N ALA A 46 -3.52 28.17 -1.79
CA ALA A 46 -3.92 26.78 -1.62
C ALA A 46 -3.50 26.24 -0.25
N THR A 47 -4.25 25.27 0.27
CA THR A 47 -3.93 24.55 1.50
C THR A 47 -2.79 23.56 1.29
N LYS A 48 -2.11 23.19 2.37
CA LYS A 48 -1.08 22.14 2.37
C LYS A 48 -1.58 20.82 1.76
N SER A 49 -2.83 20.45 2.08
CA SER A 49 -3.46 19.25 1.54
C SER A 49 -3.70 19.34 0.03
N GLU A 50 -4.19 20.48 -0.47
CA GLU A 50 -4.38 20.69 -1.92
C GLU A 50 -3.06 20.61 -2.69
N ILE A 51 -1.99 21.21 -2.15
CA ILE A 51 -0.65 21.12 -2.75
C ILE A 51 -0.15 19.69 -2.79
N VAL A 52 -0.28 18.94 -1.68
CA VAL A 52 0.12 17.52 -1.64
C VAL A 52 -0.67 16.70 -2.65
N VAL A 53 -1.98 16.89 -2.74
CA VAL A 53 -2.83 16.18 -3.71
C VAL A 53 -2.42 16.51 -5.15
N ALA A 54 -2.15 17.78 -5.46
CA ALA A 54 -1.69 18.20 -6.78
C ALA A 54 -0.35 17.53 -7.15
N LEU A 55 0.65 17.59 -6.26
CA LEU A 55 1.95 16.96 -6.46
C LEU A 55 1.84 15.44 -6.65
N LEU A 56 0.98 14.77 -5.87
CA LEU A 56 0.73 13.34 -6.01
C LEU A 56 0.08 13.01 -7.36
N ASN A 57 -0.92 13.78 -7.79
CA ASN A 57 -1.59 13.56 -9.08
C ASN A 57 -0.61 13.73 -10.25
N GLU A 58 0.22 14.78 -10.26
CA GLU A 58 1.26 14.99 -11.27
C GLU A 58 2.30 13.85 -11.27
N GLY A 59 2.72 13.42 -10.08
CA GLY A 59 3.63 12.29 -9.90
C GLY A 59 3.03 10.98 -10.42
N LEU A 60 1.74 10.73 -10.17
CA LEU A 60 1.03 9.54 -10.62
C LEU A 60 0.88 9.51 -12.15
N VAL A 61 0.49 10.61 -12.79
CA VAL A 61 0.44 10.70 -14.25
C VAL A 61 1.80 10.39 -14.87
N THR A 62 2.87 10.93 -14.27
CA THR A 62 4.24 10.67 -14.72
C THR A 62 4.60 9.19 -14.54
N ALA A 63 4.28 8.61 -13.39
CA ALA A 63 4.55 7.21 -13.09
C ALA A 63 3.78 6.26 -14.02
N GLU A 64 2.50 6.50 -14.27
CA GLU A 64 1.67 5.72 -15.18
C GLU A 64 2.26 5.69 -16.60
N LYS A 65 2.69 6.86 -17.11
CA LYS A 65 3.35 6.96 -18.41
C LYS A 65 4.67 6.19 -18.45
N GLN A 66 5.49 6.30 -17.41
CA GLN A 66 6.78 5.59 -17.33
C GLN A 66 6.62 4.08 -17.16
N LEU A 67 5.55 3.65 -16.48
CA LEU A 67 5.24 2.24 -16.26
C LEU A 67 4.40 1.63 -17.39
N GLN A 68 4.07 2.38 -18.45
CA GLN A 68 3.35 1.84 -19.58
C GLN A 68 4.16 0.72 -20.24
N GLY A 69 3.62 -0.50 -20.23
CA GLY A 69 4.32 -1.68 -20.74
C GLY A 69 5.33 -2.30 -19.76
N TRP A 70 5.54 -1.68 -18.59
CA TRP A 70 6.30 -2.30 -17.51
C TRP A 70 5.58 -3.55 -17.03
N ARG A 71 6.32 -4.65 -16.89
CA ARG A 71 5.84 -5.89 -16.28
C ARG A 71 6.63 -6.13 -15.00
N PRO A 72 5.97 -6.44 -13.88
CA PRO A 72 6.68 -6.83 -12.68
C PRO A 72 7.53 -8.07 -12.96
N PRO A 73 8.71 -8.21 -12.33
CA PRO A 73 9.49 -9.42 -12.45
C PRO A 73 8.64 -10.61 -12.00
N PRO A 74 8.79 -11.78 -12.64
CA PRO A 74 8.06 -12.96 -12.23
C PRO A 74 8.35 -13.24 -10.76
N LYS A 75 7.30 -13.54 -9.99
CA LYS A 75 7.45 -13.92 -8.58
C LYS A 75 8.38 -15.15 -8.51
N PRO A 76 9.39 -15.17 -7.65
CA PRO A 76 10.28 -16.33 -7.54
C PRO A 76 9.47 -17.58 -7.21
N SER A 77 9.56 -18.59 -8.07
CA SER A 77 8.90 -19.88 -7.84
C SER A 77 9.71 -20.68 -6.84
N ILE A 78 9.20 -20.81 -5.61
CA ILE A 78 9.85 -21.63 -4.58
C ILE A 78 9.53 -23.11 -4.90
N PRO A 79 10.55 -23.97 -5.15
CA PRO A 79 10.35 -25.41 -5.33
C PRO A 79 9.58 -26.01 -4.15
N LYS A 80 8.74 -27.02 -4.39
CA LYS A 80 7.88 -27.59 -3.34
C LYS A 80 8.68 -28.06 -2.13
N GLU A 81 9.88 -28.58 -2.38
CA GLU A 81 10.82 -29.11 -1.39
C GLU A 81 11.36 -28.01 -0.47
N ARG A 82 11.39 -26.76 -0.96
CA ARG A 82 11.83 -25.57 -0.21
C ARG A 82 10.68 -24.81 0.43
N ARG A 83 9.42 -25.22 0.23
CA ARG A 83 8.27 -24.58 0.88
C ARG A 83 8.17 -24.99 2.34
N CYS A 84 7.47 -24.15 3.10
CA CYS A 84 7.08 -24.46 4.45
C CYS A 84 6.19 -25.72 4.49
N ILE A 85 6.43 -26.61 5.46
CA ILE A 85 5.64 -27.84 5.66
C ILE A 85 4.19 -27.58 6.08
N VAL A 86 3.87 -26.36 6.51
CA VAL A 86 2.51 -25.98 6.91
C VAL A 86 1.60 -25.97 5.67
N LYS A 87 0.55 -26.78 5.72
CA LYS A 87 -0.45 -26.90 4.64
C LYS A 87 -0.97 -25.52 4.22
N GLY A 88 -0.90 -25.22 2.92
CA GLY A 88 -1.33 -23.94 2.35
C GLY A 88 -0.30 -22.81 2.45
N CYS A 89 0.91 -23.06 2.98
CA CYS A 89 1.98 -22.06 3.02
C CYS A 89 2.94 -22.21 1.83
N GLU A 90 2.98 -21.23 0.94
CA GLU A 90 3.92 -21.21 -0.19
C GLU A 90 5.22 -20.45 0.09
N ARG A 91 5.42 -20.00 1.33
CA ARG A 91 6.65 -19.29 1.72
C ARG A 91 7.80 -20.28 1.86
N GLU A 92 9.00 -19.80 1.57
CA GLU A 92 10.22 -20.58 1.69
C GLU A 92 10.51 -20.94 3.16
N ARG A 93 10.98 -22.18 3.38
CA ARG A 93 11.44 -22.67 4.68
C ARG A 93 12.79 -22.03 5.03
N VAL A 94 12.90 -21.50 6.24
CA VAL A 94 14.13 -20.87 6.76
C VAL A 94 14.78 -21.69 7.87
N ALA A 95 13.99 -22.44 8.65
CA ALA A 95 14.49 -23.30 9.72
C ALA A 95 13.44 -24.36 10.08
N LYS A 96 13.86 -25.58 10.45
CA LYS A 96 12.99 -26.68 10.91
C LYS A 96 11.80 -27.00 9.97
N GLY A 97 11.97 -26.82 8.64
CA GLY A 97 10.88 -26.99 7.67
C GLY A 97 9.84 -25.87 7.67
N LEU A 98 10.04 -24.80 8.44
CA LEU A 98 9.10 -23.70 8.62
C LEU A 98 9.57 -22.42 7.94
N CYS A 99 8.63 -21.62 7.43
CA CYS A 99 8.93 -20.24 7.03
C CYS A 99 9.19 -19.37 8.26
N ALA A 100 9.76 -18.17 8.07
CA ALA A 100 10.13 -17.28 9.18
C ALA A 100 8.95 -17.01 10.14
N THR A 101 7.74 -16.79 9.61
CA THR A 101 6.53 -16.54 10.40
C THR A 101 6.15 -17.74 11.26
N HIS A 102 6.12 -18.93 10.68
CA HIS A 102 5.74 -20.15 11.39
C HIS A 102 6.81 -20.60 12.38
N TYR A 103 8.09 -20.43 12.05
CA TYR A 103 9.19 -20.68 12.97
C TYR A 103 9.14 -19.76 14.19
N GLN A 104 8.88 -18.46 13.99
CA GLN A 104 8.72 -17.52 15.10
C GLN A 104 7.48 -17.82 15.96
N ALA A 105 6.35 -18.18 15.33
CA ALA A 105 5.14 -18.56 16.05
C ALA A 105 5.39 -19.81 16.92
N GLN A 106 6.05 -20.84 16.37
CA GLN A 106 6.44 -22.03 17.11
C GLN A 106 7.38 -21.69 18.27
N ARG A 107 8.42 -20.89 18.04
CA ARG A 107 9.35 -20.47 19.10
C ARG A 107 8.64 -19.74 20.24
N ARG A 108 7.72 -18.83 19.92
CA ARG A 108 6.93 -18.10 20.94
C ARG A 108 6.00 -19.04 21.72
N ALA A 109 5.38 -20.01 21.06
CA ALA A 109 4.52 -21.00 21.72
C ALA A 109 5.32 -21.84 22.72
N VAL A 110 6.49 -22.35 22.30
CA VAL A 110 7.41 -23.12 23.16
C VAL A 110 7.87 -22.30 24.36
N MET A 111 8.29 -21.04 24.15
CA MET A 111 8.69 -20.15 25.25
C MET A 111 7.55 -19.85 26.23
N ALA A 112 6.30 -19.88 25.78
CA ALA A 112 5.11 -19.65 26.59
C ALA A 112 4.53 -20.95 27.21
N GLY A 113 5.19 -22.11 27.04
CA GLY A 113 4.70 -23.40 27.51
C GLY A 113 3.42 -23.89 26.83
N LYS A 114 3.07 -23.31 25.66
CA LYS A 114 1.87 -23.68 24.89
C LYS A 114 2.21 -24.77 23.87
N PRO A 115 1.26 -25.69 23.56
CA PRO A 115 1.48 -26.69 22.52
C PRO A 115 1.75 -26.02 21.17
N SER A 116 2.70 -26.59 20.41
CA SER A 116 3.04 -26.13 19.07
C SER A 116 1.77 -26.14 18.18
N PRO A 117 1.41 -25.04 17.51
CA PRO A 117 0.26 -25.00 16.61
C PRO A 117 0.53 -25.68 15.26
N ILE A 118 1.70 -26.31 15.10
CA ILE A 118 2.17 -26.92 13.85
C ILE A 118 2.38 -28.41 14.12
N PRO A 119 1.84 -29.31 13.27
CA PRO A 119 2.05 -30.75 13.44
C PRO A 119 3.54 -31.06 13.43
N GLU A 120 4.01 -31.62 14.53
CA GLU A 120 5.36 -32.13 14.69
C GLU A 120 5.43 -33.47 13.96
N ASN A 121 5.58 -33.50 12.62
CA ASN A 121 6.11 -34.66 11.90
C ASN A 121 6.31 -34.41 10.41
N GLY A 122 7.46 -34.87 9.91
CA GLY A 122 7.84 -34.89 8.51
C GLY A 122 9.33 -35.23 8.30
N ALA A 123 9.86 -36.20 9.06
CA ALA A 123 11.10 -36.89 8.72
C ALA A 123 10.72 -38.10 7.84
N HIS A 124 11.11 -38.06 6.58
CA HIS A 124 11.36 -39.24 5.76
C HIS A 124 12.84 -39.25 5.45
#